data_AF-X1T9M7-F1
#
_entry.id   AF-X1T9M7-F1
#
_cell.length_a   1.000
_cell.length_b   1.000
_cell.length_c   1.000
_cell.angle_alpha   90.00
_cell.angle_beta   90.00
_cell.angle_gamma   90.00
#
_symmetry.space_group_name_H-M   'P 1'
#
loop_
_entity.id
_entity.type
_entity.pdbx_description
1 polymer ?
#
loop_
_entity_poly.entity_id
_entity_poly.type
_entity_poly.pdbx_seq_one_letter_code
_entity_poly.pdbx_strand_id
1 'polypeptide(L)'
;PKNKPLISLTSTNGEGHNIWAITESQVVNQIGNSLAEQPLYIADGHHRYESALAYQRERVARSSLASEDEAFNFVMMTLVDFSDPGLIILPPHRLVRGISKSILNGLMAKLRAFFEIEELPLSVPSVWQQADDLLMETNEIRLFLFGLAEHLLALRLRDFTTASQMMPYFHSELYKRLDVSIADHIILEKLLGLSSGREEARITYSYDRQDAVNRVLDQEYQLAFLLSPVKIEVVKAIADAGDRLPRKSTYFYPKLPAGLVFYR
;
A
#
# COMPACT_ATOMS: atom_id res chain seq x y z
N PRO A 1 10.24 11.58 28.24
CA PRO A 1 9.38 11.19 29.39
C PRO A 1 10.22 10.83 30.63
N LYS A 2 9.95 11.45 31.79
CA LYS A 2 10.69 11.16 33.06
C LYS A 2 10.20 9.91 33.80
N ASN A 3 9.13 9.28 33.33
CA ASN A 3 8.50 8.11 33.96
C ASN A 3 8.77 6.82 33.17
N LYS A 4 8.75 5.68 33.88
CA LYS A 4 8.80 4.35 33.26
C LYS A 4 7.59 4.14 32.33
N PRO A 5 7.76 3.39 31.22
CA PRO A 5 6.63 3.05 30.36
C PRO A 5 5.59 2.23 31.13
N LEU A 6 4.32 2.47 30.84
CA LEU A 6 3.19 1.73 31.38
C LEU A 6 3.13 0.31 30.79
N ILE A 7 3.54 0.16 29.53
CA ILE A 7 3.70 -1.12 28.86
C ILE A 7 5.08 -1.11 28.19
N SER A 8 5.86 -2.16 28.43
CA SER A 8 7.16 -2.41 27.79
C SER A 8 7.21 -3.88 27.43
N LEU A 9 7.16 -4.21 26.14
CA LEU A 9 7.16 -5.58 25.65
C LEU A 9 8.05 -5.71 24.42
N THR A 10 8.60 -6.91 24.24
CA THR A 10 9.34 -7.29 23.04
C THR A 10 8.53 -8.36 22.33
N SER A 11 8.19 -8.13 21.07
CA SER A 11 7.52 -9.10 20.23
C SER A 11 8.43 -10.30 19.91
N THR A 12 7.85 -11.37 19.35
CA THR A 12 8.59 -12.57 18.96
C THR A 12 9.61 -12.34 17.84
N ASN A 13 9.42 -11.29 17.03
CA ASN A 13 10.38 -10.85 16.00
C ASN A 13 11.41 -9.83 16.51
N GLY A 14 11.46 -9.58 17.83
CA GLY A 14 12.47 -8.73 18.47
C GLY A 14 12.16 -7.24 18.47
N GLU A 15 10.98 -6.82 18.01
CA GLU A 15 10.55 -5.42 18.06
C GLU A 15 10.16 -5.03 19.49
N GLY A 16 10.71 -3.92 19.98
CA GLY A 16 10.37 -3.37 21.29
C GLY A 16 9.23 -2.36 21.20
N HIS A 17 8.17 -2.56 21.99
CA HIS A 17 7.05 -1.64 22.10
C HIS A 17 6.99 -1.05 23.51
N ASN A 18 7.11 0.28 23.59
CA ASN A 18 7.03 1.03 24.83
C ASN A 18 5.88 2.04 24.75
N ILE A 19 5.03 2.06 25.77
CA ILE A 19 3.85 2.92 25.82
C ILE A 19 3.86 3.70 27.12
N TRP A 20 3.66 5.01 27.01
CA TRP A 20 3.41 5.90 28.13
C TRP A 20 1.98 6.41 28.03
N ALA A 21 1.32 6.55 29.18
CA ALA A 21 0.01 7.19 29.24
C ALA A 21 0.21 8.68 29.58
N ILE A 22 -0.54 9.53 28.88
CA ILE A 22 -0.72 10.94 29.22
C ILE A 22 -2.09 11.03 29.88
N THR A 23 -2.15 11.46 31.14
CA THR A 23 -3.39 11.47 31.94
C THR A 23 -3.73 12.84 32.51
N GLU A 24 -2.80 13.78 32.41
CA GLU A 24 -2.94 15.15 32.85
C GLU A 24 -3.91 15.89 31.92
N SER A 25 -5.07 16.29 32.46
CA SER A 25 -6.16 16.92 31.68
C SER A 25 -5.71 18.14 30.89
N GLN A 26 -4.80 18.96 31.45
CA GLN A 26 -4.23 20.10 30.75
C GLN A 26 -3.48 19.68 29.47
N VAL A 27 -2.68 18.61 29.52
CA VAL A 27 -1.91 18.12 28.37
C VAL A 27 -2.85 17.48 27.34
N VAL A 28 -3.84 16.70 27.79
CA VAL A 28 -4.86 16.10 26.92
C VAL A 28 -5.64 17.18 26.17
N ASN A 29 -6.07 18.24 26.86
CA ASN A 29 -6.78 19.37 26.23
C ASN A 29 -5.89 20.12 25.24
N GLN A 30 -4.60 20.31 25.54
CA GLN A 30 -3.66 20.94 24.61
C GLN A 30 -3.50 20.13 23.32
N ILE A 31 -3.34 18.80 23.44
CA ILE A 31 -3.26 17.90 22.29
C ILE A 31 -4.57 17.92 21.49
N GLY A 32 -5.72 17.81 22.17
CA GLY A 32 -7.04 17.85 21.54
C GLY A 32 -7.26 19.14 20.75
N ASN A 33 -6.99 20.30 21.35
CA ASN A 33 -7.13 21.60 20.68
C ASN A 33 -6.17 21.75 19.49
N SER A 34 -4.95 21.22 19.58
CA SER A 34 -4.00 21.26 18.47
C SER A 34 -4.43 20.40 17.28
N LEU A 35 -5.18 19.32 17.52
CA LEU A 35 -5.63 18.38 16.49
C LEU A 35 -6.99 18.75 15.91
N ALA A 36 -7.80 19.54 16.61
CA ALA A 36 -9.18 19.86 16.24
C ALA A 36 -9.32 20.44 14.82
N GLU A 37 -8.35 21.26 14.40
CA GLU A 37 -8.35 21.91 13.08
C GLU A 37 -7.47 21.19 12.05
N GLN A 38 -6.86 20.05 12.40
CA GLN A 38 -5.96 19.34 11.50
C GLN A 38 -6.69 18.28 10.68
N PRO A 39 -6.44 18.22 9.35
CA PRO A 39 -6.92 17.12 8.54
C PRO A 39 -6.22 15.83 8.97
N LEU A 40 -7.01 14.78 9.21
CA LEU A 40 -6.51 13.44 9.45
C LEU A 40 -6.67 12.58 8.20
N TYR A 41 -5.62 11.82 7.88
CA TYR A 41 -5.57 10.93 6.74
C TYR A 41 -5.58 9.49 7.22
N ILE A 42 -6.50 8.67 6.68
CA ILE A 42 -6.57 7.26 7.03
C ILE A 42 -5.50 6.50 6.26
N ALA A 43 -4.36 6.25 6.88
CA ALA A 43 -3.30 5.42 6.32
C ALA A 43 -3.69 3.93 6.29
N ASP A 44 -4.34 3.45 7.35
CA ASP A 44 -4.86 2.09 7.49
C ASP A 44 -6.12 2.11 8.36
N GLY A 45 -7.02 1.16 8.12
CA GLY A 45 -8.26 1.01 8.89
C GLY A 45 -9.50 1.62 8.25
N HIS A 46 -9.50 1.88 6.94
CA HIS A 46 -10.67 2.35 6.19
C HIS A 46 -11.96 1.55 6.53
N HIS A 47 -11.91 0.23 6.43
CA HIS A 47 -13.06 -0.62 6.76
C HIS A 47 -13.44 -0.57 8.24
N ARG A 48 -12.44 -0.43 9.15
CA ARG A 48 -12.68 -0.29 10.59
C ARG A 48 -13.41 1.03 10.89
N TYR A 49 -12.98 2.12 10.26
CA TYR A 49 -13.60 3.43 10.38
C TYR A 49 -15.01 3.46 9.78
N GLU A 50 -15.20 2.91 8.57
CA GLU A 50 -16.53 2.76 7.94
C GLU A 50 -17.50 1.96 8.83
N SER A 51 -17.00 0.88 9.45
CA SER A 51 -17.80 0.05 10.36
C SER A 51 -18.17 0.80 11.64
N ALA A 52 -17.23 1.57 12.22
CA ALA A 52 -17.49 2.40 13.38
C ALA A 52 -18.54 3.49 13.10
N LEU A 53 -18.48 4.14 11.93
CA LEU A 53 -19.49 5.11 11.49
C LEU A 53 -20.87 4.47 11.29
N ALA A 54 -20.92 3.28 10.68
CA ALA A 54 -22.18 2.55 10.52
C ALA A 54 -22.80 2.21 11.87
N TYR A 55 -22.00 1.74 12.83
CA TYR A 55 -22.43 1.44 14.18
C TYR A 55 -22.89 2.70 14.94
N GLN A 56 -22.16 3.81 14.84
CA GLN A 56 -22.57 5.09 15.41
C GLN A 56 -23.97 5.50 14.93
N ARG A 57 -24.21 5.43 13.61
CA ARG A 57 -25.51 5.76 13.01
C ARG A 57 -26.63 4.85 13.53
N GLU A 58 -26.37 3.55 13.66
CA GLU A 58 -27.33 2.60 14.25
C GLU A 58 -27.70 2.99 15.69
N ARG A 59 -26.71 3.38 16.50
CA ARG A 59 -26.91 3.76 17.91
C ARG A 59 -27.67 5.07 18.05
N VAL A 60 -27.32 6.08 17.25
CA VAL A 60 -28.04 7.37 17.21
C VAL A 60 -29.49 7.18 16.78
N ALA A 61 -29.76 6.35 15.77
CA ALA A 61 -31.14 6.07 15.32
C ALA A 61 -32.02 5.40 16.40
N ARG A 62 -31.40 4.74 17.39
CA ARG A 62 -32.10 4.06 18.49
C ARG A 62 -32.18 4.89 19.78
N SER A 63 -31.55 6.06 19.84
CA SER A 63 -31.49 6.89 21.05
C SER A 63 -31.80 8.35 20.74
N SER A 64 -32.90 8.86 21.28
CA SER A 64 -33.32 10.26 21.10
C SER A 64 -32.56 11.27 21.99
N LEU A 65 -31.68 10.79 22.88
CA LEU A 65 -30.97 11.59 23.90
C LEU A 65 -29.50 11.14 24.07
N ALA A 66 -28.86 10.68 23.00
CA ALA A 66 -27.45 10.30 23.08
C ALA A 66 -26.57 11.50 23.47
N SER A 67 -25.83 11.36 24.58
CA SER A 67 -24.77 12.32 24.94
C SER A 67 -23.67 12.30 23.88
N GLU A 68 -22.94 13.42 23.71
CA GLU A 68 -21.75 13.47 22.87
C GLU A 68 -20.64 12.55 23.42
N ASP A 69 -20.63 12.30 24.73
CA ASP A 69 -19.65 11.45 25.42
C ASP A 69 -19.91 9.94 25.32
N GLU A 70 -20.92 9.53 24.55
CA GLU A 70 -21.21 8.11 24.34
C GLU A 70 -20.06 7.40 23.61
N ALA A 71 -19.69 6.20 24.07
CA ALA A 71 -18.52 5.47 23.55
C ALA A 71 -18.56 5.22 22.04
N PHE A 72 -19.76 5.10 21.44
CA PHE A 72 -19.93 4.89 20.00
C PHE A 72 -19.62 6.14 19.15
N ASN A 73 -19.39 7.30 19.77
CA ASN A 73 -18.92 8.52 19.10
C ASN A 73 -17.38 8.57 18.95
N PHE A 74 -16.67 7.63 19.57
CA PHE A 74 -15.21 7.59 19.57
C PHE A 74 -14.70 6.32 18.89
N VAL A 75 -13.57 6.43 18.23
CA VAL A 75 -12.82 5.30 17.71
C VAL A 75 -11.36 5.45 18.13
N MET A 76 -10.78 4.35 18.61
CA MET A 76 -9.37 4.32 18.95
C MET A 76 -8.54 4.51 17.67
N MET A 77 -7.65 5.48 17.69
CA MET A 77 -6.75 5.79 16.59
C MET A 77 -5.30 5.78 17.03
N THR A 78 -4.42 5.54 16.07
CA THR A 78 -3.00 5.84 16.19
C THR A 78 -2.70 6.97 15.22
N LEU A 79 -2.11 8.03 15.75
CA LEU A 79 -1.67 9.17 14.98
C LEU A 79 -0.15 9.06 14.80
N VAL A 80 0.30 9.19 13.56
CA VAL A 80 1.72 9.20 13.18
C VAL A 80 1.94 10.42 12.30
N ASP A 81 2.99 11.18 12.58
CA ASP A 81 3.37 12.34 11.77
C ASP A 81 3.90 11.87 10.41
N PHE A 82 3.53 12.54 9.32
CA PHE A 82 4.02 12.20 7.98
C PHE A 82 5.53 12.37 7.82
N SER A 83 6.13 13.26 8.61
CA SER A 83 7.56 13.52 8.66
C SER A 83 8.33 12.57 9.58
N ASP A 84 7.64 11.65 10.27
CA ASP A 84 8.31 10.67 11.13
C ASP A 84 9.22 9.78 10.27
N PRO A 85 10.56 9.81 10.47
CA PRO A 85 11.48 9.01 9.66
C PRO A 85 11.31 7.50 9.90
N GLY A 86 10.61 7.10 10.97
CA GLY A 86 10.22 5.72 11.24
C GLY A 86 8.98 5.27 10.47
N LEU A 87 8.25 6.19 9.81
CA LEU A 87 7.12 5.84 8.95
C LEU A 87 7.61 5.39 7.58
N ILE A 88 7.53 4.09 7.34
CA ILE A 88 7.94 3.46 6.08
C ILE A 88 6.70 3.03 5.30
N ILE A 89 6.70 3.23 3.99
CA ILE A 89 5.66 2.73 3.08
C ILE A 89 6.29 1.65 2.21
N LEU A 90 5.87 0.40 2.41
CA LEU A 90 6.33 -0.72 1.58
C LEU A 90 5.39 -0.91 0.37
N PRO A 91 5.94 -1.27 -0.81
CA PRO A 91 5.15 -1.54 -2.00
C PRO A 91 4.58 -2.97 -1.96
N PRO A 92 3.26 -3.15 -2.17
CA PRO A 92 2.70 -4.48 -2.29
C PRO A 92 2.96 -5.03 -3.70
N HIS A 93 4.00 -5.84 -3.86
CA HIS A 93 4.30 -6.54 -5.12
C HIS A 93 3.15 -7.46 -5.53
N ARG A 94 2.88 -7.57 -6.84
CA ARG A 94 1.77 -8.38 -7.37
C ARG A 94 2.29 -9.76 -7.79
N LEU A 95 1.80 -10.81 -7.15
CA LEU A 95 2.10 -12.19 -7.47
C LEU A 95 0.92 -12.79 -8.24
N VAL A 96 1.16 -13.28 -9.46
CA VAL A 96 0.10 -13.71 -10.37
C VAL A 96 0.24 -15.19 -10.74
N ARG A 97 -0.88 -15.90 -10.71
CA ARG A 97 -0.98 -17.32 -11.10
C ARG A 97 -2.30 -17.62 -11.82
N GLY A 98 -2.40 -18.81 -12.42
CA GLY A 98 -3.58 -19.25 -13.16
C GLY A 98 -3.73 -18.59 -14.54
N ILE A 99 -2.63 -18.08 -15.11
CA ILE A 99 -2.57 -17.52 -16.46
C ILE A 99 -2.27 -18.63 -17.45
N SER A 100 -3.07 -18.69 -18.53
CA SER A 100 -2.86 -19.70 -19.57
C SER A 100 -1.54 -19.49 -20.32
N LYS A 101 -0.93 -20.59 -20.78
CA LYS A 101 0.30 -20.54 -21.60
C LYS A 101 0.13 -19.66 -22.84
N SER A 102 -1.05 -19.67 -23.47
CA SER A 102 -1.33 -18.83 -24.64
C SER A 102 -1.23 -17.33 -24.32
N ILE A 103 -1.76 -16.90 -23.16
CA ILE A 103 -1.67 -15.51 -22.72
C ILE A 103 -0.22 -15.15 -22.39
N LEU A 104 0.50 -16.01 -21.66
CA LEU A 104 1.91 -15.77 -21.31
C LEU A 104 2.80 -15.67 -22.54
N ASN A 105 2.63 -16.55 -23.52
CA ASN A 105 3.40 -16.53 -24.78
C ASN A 105 3.20 -15.22 -25.56
N GLY A 106 2.02 -14.61 -25.48
CA GLY A 106 1.73 -13.32 -26.11
C GLY A 106 2.08 -12.10 -25.27
N LEU A 107 2.40 -12.27 -23.98
CA LEU A 107 2.54 -11.15 -23.04
C LEU A 107 3.72 -10.25 -23.38
N MET A 108 4.87 -10.81 -23.75
CA MET A 108 6.07 -10.04 -24.10
C MET A 108 5.81 -9.08 -25.28
N ALA A 109 5.11 -9.54 -26.32
CA ALA A 109 4.75 -8.71 -27.46
C ALA A 109 3.81 -7.56 -27.07
N LYS A 110 2.82 -7.85 -26.21
CA LYS A 110 1.92 -6.83 -25.66
C LYS A 110 2.65 -5.81 -24.80
N LEU A 111 3.56 -6.26 -23.93
CA LEU A 111 4.38 -5.38 -23.09
C LEU A 111 5.22 -4.42 -23.94
N ARG A 112 5.87 -4.92 -25.01
CA ARG A 112 6.68 -4.08 -25.91
C ARG A 112 5.90 -2.96 -26.59
N ALA A 113 4.58 -3.07 -26.71
CA ALA A 113 3.73 -2.01 -27.25
C ALA A 113 3.60 -0.80 -26.30
N PHE A 114 3.75 -1.01 -24.99
CA PHE A 114 3.58 0.03 -23.96
C PHE A 114 4.88 0.41 -23.27
N PHE A 115 5.82 -0.53 -23.19
CA PHE A 115 7.05 -0.41 -22.41
C PHE A 115 8.29 -0.56 -23.28
N GLU A 116 9.32 0.20 -22.94
CA GLU A 116 10.68 -0.18 -23.24
C GLU A 116 11.09 -1.23 -22.22
N ILE A 117 11.70 -2.31 -22.71
CA ILE A 117 12.02 -3.48 -21.90
C ILE A 117 13.52 -3.67 -21.93
N GLU A 118 14.15 -3.55 -20.77
CA GLU A 118 15.54 -3.93 -20.56
C GLU A 118 15.57 -5.30 -19.87
N GLU A 119 16.40 -6.20 -20.38
CA GLU A 119 16.57 -7.55 -19.83
C GLU A 119 17.81 -7.56 -18.94
N LEU A 120 17.61 -7.76 -17.64
CA LEU A 120 18.67 -7.78 -16.64
C LEU A 120 19.03 -9.24 -16.28
N PRO A 121 20.28 -9.69 -16.54
CA PRO A 121 20.69 -11.06 -16.24
C PRO A 121 20.75 -11.34 -14.75
N LEU A 122 20.05 -12.40 -14.34
CA LEU A 122 20.04 -12.87 -12.94
C LEU A 122 21.39 -13.41 -12.48
N SER A 123 22.28 -13.73 -13.43
CA SER A 123 23.66 -14.17 -13.15
C SER A 123 24.55 -13.05 -12.62
N VAL A 124 24.14 -11.78 -12.77
CA VAL A 124 24.87 -10.62 -12.24
C VAL A 124 24.51 -10.46 -10.75
N PRO A 125 25.47 -10.59 -9.81
CA PRO A 125 25.17 -10.55 -8.38
C PRO A 125 24.50 -9.26 -7.90
N SER A 126 24.78 -8.14 -8.57
CA SER A 126 24.24 -6.82 -8.23
C SER A 126 22.91 -6.50 -8.91
N VAL A 127 22.31 -7.42 -9.67
CA VAL A 127 21.09 -7.15 -10.44
C VAL A 127 19.95 -6.64 -9.56
N TRP A 128 19.82 -7.19 -8.36
CA TRP A 128 18.78 -6.79 -7.41
C TRP A 128 19.06 -5.44 -6.77
N GLN A 129 20.33 -5.12 -6.49
CA GLN A 129 20.70 -3.79 -6.03
C GLN A 129 20.43 -2.75 -7.12
N GLN A 130 20.78 -3.05 -8.37
CA GLN A 130 20.47 -2.19 -9.50
C GLN A 130 18.96 -1.99 -9.67
N ALA A 131 18.16 -3.05 -9.51
CA ALA A 131 16.70 -2.94 -9.56
C ALA A 131 16.16 -2.06 -8.42
N ASP A 132 16.67 -2.23 -7.20
CA ASP A 132 16.29 -1.43 -6.03
C ASP A 132 16.65 0.05 -6.23
N ASP A 133 17.85 0.36 -6.75
CA ASP A 133 18.28 1.72 -7.05
C ASP A 133 17.39 2.38 -8.12
N LEU A 134 17.05 1.63 -9.18
CA LEU A 134 16.18 2.09 -10.26
C LEU A 134 14.73 2.28 -9.83
N LEU A 135 14.24 1.50 -8.85
CA LEU A 135 12.91 1.71 -8.25
C LEU A 135 12.86 2.99 -7.39
N MET A 136 14.00 3.47 -6.88
CA MET A 136 14.09 4.72 -6.14
C MET A 136 14.17 5.96 -7.05
N GLU A 137 14.50 5.80 -8.34
CA GLU A 137 14.50 6.89 -9.32
C GLU A 137 13.06 7.31 -9.67
N THR A 138 12.71 8.59 -9.46
CA THR A 138 11.30 9.02 -9.49
C THR A 138 10.88 9.82 -10.71
N ASN A 139 11.72 9.93 -11.72
CA ASN A 139 11.42 10.73 -12.91
C ASN A 139 10.67 9.94 -13.98
N GLU A 140 10.56 8.62 -13.82
CA GLU A 140 10.00 7.72 -14.82
C GLU A 140 9.07 6.71 -14.15
N ILE A 141 8.05 6.26 -14.91
CA ILE A 141 7.19 5.16 -14.49
C ILE A 141 7.91 3.86 -14.83
N ARG A 142 8.25 3.09 -13.79
CA ARG A 142 9.09 1.90 -13.92
C ARG A 142 8.62 0.81 -12.96
N LEU A 143 8.52 -0.41 -13.48
CA LEU A 143 8.28 -1.60 -12.67
C LEU A 143 9.09 -2.78 -13.21
N PHE A 144 9.28 -3.80 -12.40
CA PHE A 144 10.03 -4.99 -12.82
C PHE A 144 9.11 -6.21 -12.89
N LEU A 145 9.37 -7.08 -13.85
CA LEU A 145 8.65 -8.33 -14.05
C LEU A 145 9.61 -9.52 -13.97
N PHE A 146 9.29 -10.45 -13.08
CA PHE A 146 10.01 -11.71 -12.91
C PHE A 146 9.10 -12.91 -13.24
N GLY A 147 9.68 -13.98 -13.80
CA GLY A 147 8.99 -15.25 -14.11
C GLY A 147 8.49 -15.41 -15.55
N LEU A 148 8.52 -14.34 -16.36
CA LEU A 148 8.15 -14.44 -17.80
C LEU A 148 9.29 -15.01 -18.67
N ALA A 149 10.53 -14.75 -18.27
CA ALA A 149 11.75 -15.16 -18.95
C ALA A 149 12.83 -15.52 -17.90
N GLU A 150 13.99 -16.01 -18.36
CA GLU A 150 15.15 -16.30 -17.50
C GLU A 150 15.89 -15.03 -17.01
N HIS A 151 15.36 -13.85 -17.34
CA HIS A 151 15.89 -12.54 -16.97
C HIS A 151 14.87 -11.78 -16.13
N LEU A 152 15.36 -10.84 -15.31
CA LEU A 152 14.50 -9.82 -14.73
C LEU A 152 14.21 -8.76 -15.80
N LEU A 153 12.94 -8.46 -16.04
CA LEU A 153 12.55 -7.48 -17.05
C LEU A 153 12.29 -6.13 -16.39
N ALA A 154 13.06 -5.10 -16.71
CA ALA A 154 12.76 -3.73 -16.33
C ALA A 154 11.83 -3.11 -17.37
N LEU A 155 10.65 -2.67 -16.94
CA LEU A 155 9.61 -2.13 -17.80
C LEU A 155 9.51 -0.61 -17.57
N ARG A 156 9.99 0.17 -18.53
CA ARG A 156 9.88 1.64 -18.54
C ARG A 156 8.74 2.06 -19.45
N LEU A 157 7.77 2.83 -18.95
CA LEU A 157 6.63 3.25 -19.75
C LEU A 157 7.08 4.18 -20.90
N ARG A 158 6.68 3.89 -22.14
CA ARG A 158 7.05 4.69 -23.32
C ARG A 158 6.24 5.98 -23.44
N ASP A 159 4.93 5.86 -23.31
CA ASP A 159 3.99 6.97 -23.50
C ASP A 159 2.92 6.94 -22.42
N PHE A 160 3.04 7.89 -21.50
CA PHE A 160 2.06 8.10 -20.45
C PHE A 160 0.69 8.52 -21.00
N THR A 161 0.64 9.25 -22.12
CA THR A 161 -0.62 9.77 -22.68
C THR A 161 -1.52 8.64 -23.14
N THR A 162 -0.97 7.68 -23.89
CA THR A 162 -1.73 6.49 -24.31
C THR A 162 -2.16 5.65 -23.11
N ALA A 163 -1.28 5.42 -22.14
CA ALA A 163 -1.61 4.64 -20.96
C ALA A 163 -2.72 5.31 -20.10
N SER A 164 -2.65 6.62 -19.90
CA SER A 164 -3.59 7.36 -19.04
C SER A 164 -5.02 7.37 -19.61
N GLN A 165 -5.18 7.31 -20.94
CA GLN A 165 -6.47 7.19 -21.63
C GLN A 165 -7.14 5.82 -21.43
N MET A 166 -6.36 4.79 -21.10
CA MET A 166 -6.88 3.44 -20.85
C MET A 166 -7.36 3.24 -19.41
N MET A 167 -7.09 4.20 -18.53
CA MET A 167 -7.49 4.20 -17.11
C MET A 167 -8.82 4.93 -16.90
N PRO A 168 -9.52 4.70 -15.78
CA PRO A 168 -10.76 5.40 -15.50
C PRO A 168 -10.60 6.93 -15.51
N TYR A 169 -11.51 7.61 -16.20
CA TYR A 169 -11.39 9.06 -16.47
C TYR A 169 -11.53 9.93 -15.21
N PHE A 170 -12.18 9.42 -14.17
CA PHE A 170 -12.47 10.14 -12.93
C PHE A 170 -11.27 10.21 -11.97
N HIS A 171 -10.19 9.46 -12.24
CA HIS A 171 -8.96 9.55 -11.46
C HIS A 171 -8.06 10.69 -11.92
N SER A 172 -7.34 11.26 -10.96
CA SER A 172 -6.36 12.32 -11.16
C SER A 172 -5.15 11.88 -12.00
N GLU A 173 -4.44 12.84 -12.60
CA GLU A 173 -3.13 12.59 -13.24
C GLU A 173 -2.14 11.93 -12.26
N LEU A 174 -2.14 12.35 -10.99
CA LEU A 174 -1.27 11.78 -9.95
C LEU A 174 -1.55 10.30 -9.74
N TYR A 175 -2.83 9.91 -9.61
CA TYR A 175 -3.22 8.51 -9.53
C TYR A 175 -2.73 7.73 -10.75
N LYS A 176 -2.94 8.26 -11.97
CA LYS A 176 -2.61 7.54 -13.21
C LYS A 176 -1.11 7.34 -13.41
N ARG A 177 -0.28 8.20 -12.81
CA ARG A 177 1.19 8.12 -12.87
C ARG A 177 1.80 7.11 -11.90
N LEU A 178 1.04 6.57 -10.96
CA LEU A 178 1.56 5.57 -10.03
C LEU A 178 1.92 4.27 -10.76
N ASP A 179 3.06 3.68 -10.43
CA ASP A 179 3.47 2.38 -10.96
C ASP A 179 2.41 1.30 -10.66
N VAL A 180 1.78 1.37 -9.48
CA VAL A 180 0.68 0.49 -9.10
C VAL A 180 -0.55 0.67 -9.99
N SER A 181 -0.89 1.89 -10.40
CA SER A 181 -2.02 2.13 -11.31
C SER A 181 -1.73 1.60 -12.70
N ILE A 182 -0.49 1.71 -13.16
CA ILE A 182 -0.03 1.16 -14.44
C ILE A 182 -0.03 -0.36 -14.40
N ALA A 183 0.48 -0.96 -13.32
CA ALA A 183 0.44 -2.39 -13.12
C ALA A 183 -1.00 -2.91 -13.12
N ASP A 184 -1.87 -2.34 -12.28
CA ASP A 184 -3.25 -2.81 -12.11
C ASP A 184 -4.07 -2.58 -13.39
N HIS A 185 -4.13 -1.35 -13.92
CA HIS A 185 -5.01 -1.04 -15.06
C HIS A 185 -4.45 -1.47 -16.42
N ILE A 186 -3.15 -1.32 -16.67
CA ILE A 186 -2.60 -1.63 -18.00
C ILE A 186 -2.27 -3.11 -18.04
N ILE A 187 -1.43 -3.59 -17.14
CA ILE A 187 -0.88 -4.93 -17.24
C ILE A 187 -1.90 -5.98 -16.79
N LEU A 188 -2.39 -5.90 -15.54
CA LEU A 188 -3.27 -6.93 -14.98
C LEU A 188 -4.63 -6.93 -15.69
N GLU A 189 -5.29 -5.79 -15.77
CA GLU A 189 -6.62 -5.69 -16.38
C GLU A 189 -6.60 -5.85 -17.91
N LYS A 190 -5.78 -5.09 -18.64
CA LYS A 190 -5.87 -5.06 -20.11
C LYS A 190 -5.00 -6.11 -20.79
N LEU A 191 -3.77 -6.33 -20.32
CA LEU A 191 -2.86 -7.27 -21.00
C LEU A 191 -3.11 -8.73 -20.58
N LEU A 192 -3.36 -8.97 -19.29
CA LEU A 192 -3.59 -10.29 -18.72
C LEU A 192 -5.07 -10.67 -18.60
N GLY A 193 -6.00 -9.70 -18.70
CA GLY A 193 -7.44 -9.95 -18.60
C GLY A 193 -7.87 -10.32 -17.17
N LEU A 194 -7.12 -9.89 -16.16
CA LEU A 194 -7.47 -10.02 -14.75
C LEU A 194 -8.24 -8.76 -14.36
N SER A 195 -9.56 -8.81 -14.47
CA SER A 195 -10.44 -7.72 -14.10
C SER A 195 -10.92 -7.83 -12.66
N SER A 196 -10.96 -6.69 -11.98
CA SER A 196 -11.39 -6.49 -10.60
C SER A 196 -12.73 -7.19 -10.29
N GLY A 197 -12.69 -8.31 -9.57
CA GLY A 197 -13.90 -8.99 -9.07
C GLY A 197 -13.85 -10.52 -8.94
N ARG A 198 -12.92 -11.22 -9.61
CA ARG A 198 -12.72 -12.69 -9.48
C ARG A 198 -11.27 -13.08 -9.16
N GLU A 199 -10.53 -12.18 -8.54
CA GLU A 199 -9.05 -12.16 -8.56
C GLU A 199 -8.37 -12.74 -7.34
N GLU A 200 -9.05 -12.89 -6.20
CA GLU A 200 -8.41 -13.32 -4.96
C GLU A 200 -7.75 -14.71 -5.09
N ALA A 201 -8.24 -15.55 -6.00
CA ALA A 201 -7.62 -16.86 -6.27
C ALA A 201 -6.34 -16.77 -7.12
N ARG A 202 -6.16 -15.71 -7.91
CA ARG A 202 -5.12 -15.57 -8.95
C ARG A 202 -4.05 -14.53 -8.63
N ILE A 203 -4.36 -13.53 -7.81
CA ILE A 203 -3.44 -12.45 -7.44
C ILE A 203 -3.26 -12.48 -5.93
N THR A 204 -2.00 -12.51 -5.49
CA THR A 204 -1.67 -12.24 -4.09
C THR A 204 -0.63 -11.13 -4.01
N TYR A 205 -0.34 -10.70 -2.79
CA TYR A 205 0.58 -9.60 -2.52
C TYR A 205 1.73 -10.07 -1.64
N SER A 206 2.92 -9.55 -1.91
CA SER A 206 4.06 -9.63 -1.00
C SER A 206 4.60 -8.23 -0.76
N TYR A 207 5.02 -7.95 0.47
CA TYR A 207 5.61 -6.66 0.86
C TYR A 207 7.14 -6.73 0.92
N ASP A 208 7.70 -7.89 0.55
CA ASP A 208 9.13 -8.16 0.49
C ASP A 208 9.47 -8.67 -0.92
N ARG A 209 10.45 -8.02 -1.55
CA ARG A 209 10.87 -8.37 -2.92
C ARG A 209 11.39 -9.80 -3.00
N GLN A 210 12.17 -10.23 -2.01
CA GLN A 210 12.81 -11.53 -2.01
C GLN A 210 11.76 -12.65 -1.85
N ASP A 211 10.78 -12.47 -0.96
CA ASP A 211 9.62 -13.37 -0.84
C ASP A 211 8.86 -13.46 -2.17
N ALA A 212 8.56 -12.34 -2.82
CA ALA A 212 7.89 -12.34 -4.11
C ALA A 212 8.66 -13.17 -5.18
N VAL A 213 9.97 -12.99 -5.26
CA VAL A 213 10.83 -13.72 -6.19
C VAL A 213 10.89 -15.21 -5.85
N ASN A 214 11.08 -15.56 -4.58
CA ASN A 214 11.15 -16.94 -4.10
C ASN A 214 9.86 -17.70 -4.44
N ARG A 215 8.69 -17.10 -4.25
CA ARG A 215 7.41 -17.75 -4.54
C ARG A 215 7.18 -18.01 -6.03
N VAL A 216 7.85 -17.28 -6.92
CA VAL A 216 7.88 -17.60 -8.35
C VAL A 216 8.89 -18.72 -8.64
N LEU A 217 10.07 -18.69 -8.02
CA LEU A 217 11.07 -19.75 -8.14
C LEU A 217 10.55 -21.11 -7.64
N ASP A 218 9.79 -21.10 -6.54
CA ASP A 218 9.13 -22.26 -5.95
C ASP A 218 7.88 -22.72 -6.73
N GLN A 219 7.57 -22.06 -7.85
CA GLN A 219 6.44 -22.36 -8.74
C GLN A 219 5.06 -22.20 -8.09
N GLU A 220 4.95 -21.53 -6.94
CA GLU A 220 3.64 -21.18 -6.35
C GLU A 220 2.89 -20.15 -7.22
N TYR A 221 3.67 -19.25 -7.85
CA TYR A 221 3.18 -18.21 -8.75
C TYR A 221 3.95 -18.23 -10.08
N GLN A 222 3.32 -17.71 -11.12
CA GLN A 222 3.91 -17.66 -12.46
C GLN A 222 4.69 -16.37 -12.69
N LEU A 223 4.23 -15.25 -12.14
CA LEU A 223 4.81 -13.93 -12.36
C LEU A 223 4.85 -13.13 -11.05
N ALA A 224 5.88 -12.31 -10.90
CA ALA A 224 5.93 -11.26 -9.88
C ALA A 224 6.15 -9.89 -10.54
N PHE A 225 5.26 -8.94 -10.26
CA PHE A 225 5.44 -7.53 -10.59
C PHE A 225 5.96 -6.80 -9.35
N LEU A 226 7.20 -6.34 -9.44
CA LEU A 226 7.90 -5.61 -8.39
C LEU A 226 7.71 -4.11 -8.64
N LEU A 227 7.29 -3.38 -7.60
CA LEU A 227 6.79 -2.01 -7.68
C LEU A 227 7.59 -1.11 -6.74
N SER A 228 7.65 0.18 -7.06
CA SER A 228 8.23 1.18 -6.18
C SER A 228 7.29 1.54 -5.03
N PRO A 229 7.82 1.85 -3.84
CA PRO A 229 7.02 2.41 -2.75
C PRO A 229 6.41 3.75 -3.15
N VAL A 230 5.14 3.94 -2.85
CA VAL A 230 4.48 5.25 -3.07
C VAL A 230 5.00 6.22 -2.02
N LYS A 231 5.53 7.37 -2.47
CA LYS A 231 5.98 8.45 -1.57
C LYS A 231 4.82 9.03 -0.76
N ILE A 232 5.10 9.39 0.50
CA ILE A 232 4.07 9.90 1.40
C ILE A 232 3.45 11.22 0.91
N GLU A 233 4.24 12.07 0.26
CA GLU A 233 3.76 13.34 -0.30
C GLU A 233 2.76 13.10 -1.43
N VAL A 234 2.98 12.03 -2.22
CA VAL A 234 2.06 11.64 -3.30
C VAL A 234 0.78 11.05 -2.72
N VAL A 235 0.87 10.22 -1.68
CA VAL A 235 -0.31 9.71 -0.95
C VAL A 235 -1.16 10.88 -0.45
N LYS A 236 -0.53 11.87 0.21
CA LYS A 236 -1.20 13.05 0.72
C LYS A 236 -1.84 13.87 -0.40
N ALA A 237 -1.11 14.13 -1.49
CA ALA A 237 -1.61 14.93 -2.61
C ALA A 237 -2.82 14.29 -3.31
N ILE A 238 -2.84 12.96 -3.46
CA ILE A 238 -4.00 12.23 -4.00
C ILE A 238 -5.21 12.36 -3.06
N ALA A 239 -5.00 12.20 -1.76
CA ALA A 239 -6.07 12.35 -0.77
C ALA A 239 -6.61 13.79 -0.69
N ASP A 240 -5.74 14.81 -0.76
CA ASP A 240 -6.12 16.22 -0.79
C ASP A 240 -6.95 16.57 -2.03
N ALA A 241 -6.73 15.87 -3.14
CA ALA A 241 -7.53 16.00 -4.36
C ALA A 241 -8.89 15.27 -4.30
N GLY A 242 -9.21 14.61 -3.17
CA GLY A 242 -10.42 13.81 -3.01
C GLY A 242 -10.41 12.48 -3.80
N ASP A 243 -9.25 12.09 -4.32
CA ASP A 243 -9.04 10.83 -5.04
C ASP A 243 -8.56 9.74 -4.06
N ARG A 244 -8.59 8.48 -4.50
CA ARG A 244 -8.22 7.32 -3.68
C ARG A 244 -7.22 6.46 -4.43
N LEU A 245 -6.11 6.13 -3.76
CA LEU A 245 -5.11 5.18 -4.25
C LEU A 245 -5.75 3.84 -4.69
N PRO A 246 -5.16 3.14 -5.66
CA PRO A 246 -5.59 1.78 -6.00
C PRO A 246 -5.62 0.88 -4.76
N ARG A 247 -6.47 -0.15 -4.77
CA ARG A 247 -6.52 -1.10 -3.64
C ARG A 247 -5.13 -1.74 -3.46
N LYS A 248 -4.71 -1.91 -2.19
CA LYS A 248 -3.42 -2.53 -1.85
C LYS A 248 -2.23 -1.82 -2.53
N SER A 249 -2.22 -0.48 -2.51
CA SER A 249 -1.10 0.32 -3.02
C SER A 249 -0.01 0.59 -1.98
N THR A 250 -0.38 0.59 -0.69
CA THR A 250 0.51 1.03 0.38
C THR A 250 0.46 0.05 1.54
N TYR A 251 1.63 -0.26 2.10
CA TYR A 251 1.75 -0.95 3.38
C TYR A 251 2.58 -0.10 4.35
N PHE A 252 1.89 0.62 5.24
CA PHE A 252 2.52 1.43 6.28
C PHE A 252 3.13 0.53 7.36
N TYR A 253 4.41 0.76 7.66
CA TYR A 253 5.23 0.03 8.63
C TYR A 253 5.98 1.03 9.53
N PRO A 254 6.21 0.72 10.83
CA PRO A 254 5.78 -0.49 11.55
C PRO A 254 4.27 -0.54 11.79
N LYS A 255 3.73 -1.75 11.88
CA LYS A 255 2.33 -1.96 12.30
C LYS A 255 2.28 -2.03 13.81
N LEU A 256 1.35 -1.29 14.41
CA LEU A 256 1.10 -1.48 15.83
C LEU A 256 0.46 -2.85 16.10
N PRO A 257 0.96 -3.59 17.11
CA PRO A 257 0.36 -4.85 17.50
C PRO A 257 -1.11 -4.66 17.88
N ALA A 258 -1.96 -5.57 17.41
CA ALA A 258 -3.37 -5.59 17.81
C ALA A 258 -3.51 -5.91 19.30
N GLY A 259 -4.53 -5.34 19.95
CA GLY A 259 -4.87 -5.67 21.34
C GLY A 259 -3.96 -5.07 22.42
N LEU A 260 -2.91 -4.33 22.02
CA LEU A 260 -1.89 -3.74 22.88
C LEU A 260 -2.45 -2.98 24.11
N VAL A 261 -3.62 -2.36 23.95
CA VAL A 261 -4.30 -1.57 24.99
C VAL A 261 -5.70 -2.09 25.36
N PHE A 262 -6.12 -3.23 24.79
CA PHE A 262 -7.43 -3.86 25.08
C PHE A 262 -7.36 -4.97 26.12
N TYR A 263 -6.26 -5.73 26.18
CA TYR A 263 -6.09 -6.86 27.11
C TYR A 263 -5.26 -6.45 28.33
N ARG A 264 -5.93 -5.82 29.31
CA ARG A 264 -5.39 -5.63 30.67
C ARG A 264 -6.09 -6.53 31.66
#